data_AF-A0A1H9WWA2-F1
#
_entry.id   AF-A0A1H9WWA2-F1
#
_cell.length_a   1.000
_cell.length_b   1.000
_cell.length_c   1.000
_cell.angle_alpha   90.00
_cell.angle_beta   90.00
_cell.angle_gamma   90.00
#
_symmetry.space_group_name_H-M   'P 1'
#
loop_
_entity.id
_entity.type
_entity.pdbx_description
1 polymer ?
#
loop_
_entity_poly.entity_id
_entity_poly.type
_entity_poly.pdbx_seq_one_letter_code
_entity_poly.pdbx_strand_id
1 'polypeptide(L)'
;MFGLTSIEFITMLPIVVLLFYLLPNKIMQYYLLVINIVFYASFGYKAIIIVLAEAVVGYVAAILLDGVSSGHRRKILFLASLTILISILVFFKIGTKAFSTIIAPLGISFYTLQVISYVFDIYKGLIKADSRLSIIMRFPYIYNKYDEFRHFTINKYYGDENQSLGYAYKDNIEVYENVVDVKTVSEVSSIDHKSEQYLRKIIEYCQYNNIGIVLTNAPWPCITEETQKRFNKVAEIADEYKILFLDRCKYSKEIGLDYLTDSSGDNGHLNYSGATKYTMWVEEYLSDNYELPDRRNESGYEAYELISRECKY
;
A
#
# COMPACT_ATOMS: atom_id res chain seq x y z
N MET A 1 4.52 3.51 -40.61
CA MET A 1 4.57 4.22 -39.30
C MET A 1 4.10 3.22 -38.27
N PHE A 2 4.91 2.90 -37.26
CA PHE A 2 4.52 1.96 -36.20
C PHE A 2 3.46 2.61 -35.31
N GLY A 3 2.22 2.70 -35.78
CA GLY A 3 1.10 3.14 -34.94
C GLY A 3 0.87 2.13 -33.81
N LEU A 4 0.28 2.56 -32.70
CA LEU A 4 -0.13 1.66 -31.62
C LEU A 4 -1.15 0.60 -32.09
N THR A 5 -1.82 0.85 -33.21
CA THR A 5 -2.76 -0.06 -33.88
C THR A 5 -2.14 -0.77 -35.09
N SER A 6 -0.83 -0.60 -35.33
CA SER A 6 -0.15 -1.23 -36.48
C SER A 6 0.08 -2.71 -36.25
N ILE A 7 0.04 -3.50 -37.33
CA ILE A 7 0.31 -4.94 -37.28
C ILE A 7 1.74 -5.17 -36.78
N GLU A 8 2.67 -4.30 -37.15
CA GLU A 8 4.06 -4.32 -36.71
C GLU A 8 4.18 -4.13 -35.19
N PHE A 9 3.39 -3.22 -34.58
CA PHE A 9 3.38 -3.06 -33.12
C PHE A 9 2.73 -4.26 -32.42
N ILE A 10 1.60 -4.74 -32.93
CA ILE A 10 0.86 -5.89 -32.38
C ILE A 10 1.70 -7.17 -32.43
N THR A 11 2.55 -7.33 -33.45
CA THR A 11 3.47 -8.48 -33.58
C THR A 11 4.75 -8.29 -32.78
N MET A 12 5.31 -7.08 -32.72
CA MET A 12 6.50 -6.77 -31.92
C MET A 12 6.23 -6.98 -30.43
N LEU A 13 5.08 -6.54 -29.92
CA LEU A 13 4.79 -6.53 -28.48
C LEU A 13 4.85 -7.92 -27.82
N PRO A 14 4.21 -8.99 -28.34
CA PRO A 14 4.36 -10.35 -27.81
C PRO A 14 5.81 -10.84 -27.84
N ILE A 15 6.58 -10.49 -28.88
CA ILE A 15 8.00 -10.85 -28.99
C ILE A 15 8.80 -10.14 -27.90
N VAL A 16 8.52 -8.86 -27.65
CA VAL A 16 9.15 -8.08 -26.57
C VAL A 16 8.84 -8.67 -25.21
N VAL A 17 7.58 -9.00 -24.97
CA VAL A 17 7.14 -9.60 -23.71
C VAL A 17 7.76 -10.99 -23.53
N LEU A 18 7.80 -11.81 -24.58
CA LEU A 18 8.39 -13.15 -24.51
C LEU A 18 9.89 -13.07 -24.22
N LEU A 19 10.64 -12.27 -25.00
CA LEU A 19 12.07 -12.07 -24.77
C LEU A 19 12.34 -11.41 -23.42
N PHE A 20 11.42 -10.56 -22.95
CA PHE A 20 11.47 -10.04 -21.59
C PHE A 20 11.49 -11.17 -20.56
N TYR A 21 10.64 -12.19 -20.66
CA TYR A 21 10.67 -13.29 -19.69
C TYR A 21 11.82 -14.28 -19.87
N LEU A 22 12.37 -14.40 -21.08
CA LEU A 22 13.41 -15.39 -21.39
C LEU A 22 14.85 -14.90 -21.16
N LEU A 23 15.14 -13.60 -21.37
CA LEU A 23 16.51 -13.11 -21.33
C LEU A 23 17.01 -12.85 -19.88
N PRO A 24 18.28 -13.16 -19.56
CA PRO A 24 18.89 -12.83 -18.27
C PRO A 24 18.88 -11.32 -17.99
N ASN A 25 18.76 -10.95 -16.70
CA ASN A 25 18.61 -9.55 -16.24
C ASN A 25 19.68 -8.58 -16.79
N LYS A 26 20.91 -9.04 -17.06
CA LYS A 26 21.97 -8.19 -17.65
C LYS A 26 21.71 -7.87 -19.12
N ILE A 27 21.31 -8.87 -19.91
CA ILE A 27 21.05 -8.72 -21.35
C ILE A 27 19.72 -7.98 -21.57
N MET A 28 18.75 -8.21 -20.70
CA MET A 28 17.44 -7.55 -20.70
C MET A 28 17.53 -6.03 -20.82
N GLN A 29 18.45 -5.43 -20.07
CA GLN A 29 18.55 -3.98 -19.94
C GLN A 29 18.97 -3.33 -21.26
N TYR A 30 19.90 -3.96 -21.98
CA TYR A 30 20.30 -3.52 -23.31
C TYR A 30 19.23 -3.80 -24.36
N TYR A 31 18.55 -4.95 -24.26
CA TYR A 31 17.44 -5.29 -25.15
C TYR A 31 16.32 -4.25 -25.09
N LEU A 32 15.84 -3.93 -23.88
CA LEU A 32 14.79 -2.93 -23.67
C LEU A 32 15.23 -1.54 -24.12
N LEU A 33 16.49 -1.15 -23.89
CA LEU A 33 17.03 0.11 -24.40
C LEU A 33 16.90 0.20 -25.93
N VAL A 34 17.41 -0.82 -26.63
CA VAL A 34 17.40 -0.84 -28.10
C VAL A 34 15.97 -0.79 -28.63
N ILE A 35 15.07 -1.58 -28.06
CA ILE A 35 13.66 -1.58 -28.46
C ILE A 35 13.01 -0.22 -28.23
N ASN A 36 13.25 0.42 -27.10
CA ASN A 36 12.67 1.75 -26.84
C ASN A 36 13.24 2.81 -27.79
N ILE A 37 14.55 2.81 -28.05
CA ILE A 37 15.15 3.70 -29.05
C ILE A 37 14.50 3.49 -30.42
N VAL A 38 14.39 2.24 -30.88
CA VAL A 38 13.79 1.91 -32.18
C VAL A 38 12.32 2.33 -32.23
N PHE A 39 11.56 2.05 -31.16
CA PHE A 39 10.15 2.40 -31.06
C PHE A 39 9.95 3.92 -31.15
N TYR A 40 10.66 4.72 -30.34
CA TYR A 40 10.53 6.18 -30.37
C TYR A 40 11.10 6.80 -31.66
N ALA A 41 12.21 6.29 -32.19
CA ALA A 41 12.76 6.74 -33.47
C ALA A 41 11.82 6.46 -34.64
N SER A 42 10.94 5.46 -34.54
CA SER A 42 9.93 5.15 -35.56
C SER A 42 8.85 6.24 -35.72
N PHE A 43 8.72 7.14 -34.74
CA PHE A 43 7.89 8.35 -34.80
C PHE A 43 8.66 9.58 -35.28
N GLY A 44 9.91 9.41 -35.69
CA GLY A 44 10.80 10.45 -36.19
C GLY A 44 11.95 10.74 -35.22
N TYR A 45 13.12 11.05 -35.77
CA TYR A 45 14.34 11.30 -34.99
C TYR A 45 14.23 12.49 -34.01
N LYS A 46 13.30 13.43 -34.24
CA LYS A 46 13.03 14.53 -33.29
C LYS A 46 12.39 14.03 -32.00
N ALA A 47 11.57 12.97 -32.06
CA ALA A 47 10.87 12.42 -30.90
C ALA A 47 11.86 11.83 -29.89
N ILE A 48 12.85 11.06 -30.36
CA ILE A 48 13.88 10.49 -29.49
C ILE A 48 14.76 11.55 -28.84
N ILE A 49 15.06 12.66 -29.52
CA ILE A 49 15.84 13.77 -28.94
C ILE A 49 15.12 14.36 -27.72
N ILE A 50 13.80 14.57 -27.82
CA ILE A 50 13.01 15.12 -26.71
C ILE A 50 12.92 14.13 -25.55
N VAL A 51 12.66 12.85 -25.85
CA VAL A 51 12.65 11.79 -24.85
C VAL A 51 13.99 11.71 -24.10
N LEU A 52 15.11 11.73 -24.82
CA LEU A 52 16.45 11.71 -24.22
C LEU A 52 16.72 12.98 -23.41
N ALA A 53 16.27 14.14 -23.86
CA ALA A 53 16.42 15.39 -23.12
C ALA A 53 15.68 15.34 -21.77
N GLU A 54 14.44 14.85 -21.75
CA GLU A 54 13.68 14.67 -20.49
C GLU A 54 14.34 13.64 -19.57
N ALA A 55 14.85 12.53 -20.13
CA ALA A 55 15.58 11.52 -19.38
C ALA A 55 16.85 12.11 -18.72
N VAL A 56 17.59 12.96 -19.44
CA VAL A 56 18.78 13.66 -18.90
C VAL A 56 18.39 14.62 -17.78
N VAL A 57 17.30 15.39 -17.94
CA VAL A 57 16.79 16.27 -16.87
C VAL A 57 16.44 15.47 -15.62
N GLY A 58 15.72 14.35 -15.79
CA GLY A 58 15.37 13.45 -14.69
C GLY A 58 16.60 12.85 -14.00
N TYR A 59 17.58 12.39 -14.79
CA TYR A 59 18.83 11.82 -14.29
C TYR A 59 19.64 12.83 -13.46
N VAL A 60 19.84 14.04 -13.99
CA VAL A 60 20.57 15.09 -13.29
C VAL A 60 19.84 15.50 -12.01
N ALA A 61 18.51 15.68 -12.07
CA ALA A 61 17.70 16.01 -10.91
C ALA A 61 17.80 14.93 -9.82
N ALA A 62 17.72 13.65 -10.20
CA ALA A 62 17.85 12.51 -9.31
C ALA A 62 19.17 12.52 -8.54
N ILE A 63 20.31 12.64 -9.24
CA ILE A 63 21.64 12.65 -8.61
C ILE A 63 21.81 13.85 -7.68
N LEU A 64 21.38 15.04 -8.12
CA LEU A 64 21.48 16.25 -7.31
C LEU A 64 20.61 16.16 -6.05
N LEU A 65 19.43 15.55 -6.13
CA LEU A 65 18.55 15.34 -4.99
C LEU A 65 19.11 14.30 -4.02
N ASP A 66 19.65 13.19 -4.52
CA ASP A 66 20.22 12.11 -3.69
C ASP A 66 21.41 12.61 -2.85
N GLY A 67 22.20 13.54 -3.40
CA GLY A 67 23.30 14.20 -2.67
C GLY A 67 22.87 15.22 -1.60
N VAL A 68 21.56 15.48 -1.43
CA VAL A 68 21.05 16.46 -0.45
C VAL A 68 20.03 15.79 0.47
N SER A 69 20.37 15.62 1.74
CA SER A 69 19.56 14.91 2.74
C SER A 69 18.18 15.53 2.99
N SER A 70 18.12 16.82 3.35
CA SER A 70 16.85 17.51 3.61
C SER A 70 17.00 19.04 3.56
N GLY A 71 15.87 19.76 3.56
CA GLY A 71 15.85 21.22 3.68
C GLY A 71 15.56 21.99 2.39
N HIS A 72 15.78 23.31 2.46
CA HIS A 72 15.32 24.26 1.44
C HIS A 72 15.93 23.99 0.05
N ARG A 73 17.22 23.62 0.00
CA ARG A 73 17.94 23.28 -1.23
C ARG A 73 17.32 22.08 -1.96
N ARG A 74 16.91 21.04 -1.22
CA ARG A 74 16.26 19.84 -1.77
C ARG A 74 14.91 20.19 -2.40
N LYS A 75 14.12 21.05 -1.73
CA LYS A 75 12.85 21.57 -2.27
C LYS A 75 13.06 22.39 -3.55
N ILE A 76 14.08 23.25 -3.58
CA ILE A 76 14.41 24.05 -4.78
C ILE A 76 14.79 23.15 -5.96
N LEU A 77 15.67 22.16 -5.75
CA LEU A 77 16.07 21.21 -6.81
C LEU A 77 14.88 20.44 -7.38
N PHE A 78 13.98 19.98 -6.51
CA PHE A 78 12.74 19.33 -6.94
C PHE A 78 11.84 20.27 -7.73
N LEU A 79 11.58 21.48 -7.22
CA LEU A 79 10.71 22.44 -7.91
C LEU A 79 11.30 22.91 -9.25
N ALA A 80 12.62 23.08 -9.33
CA ALA A 80 13.30 23.45 -10.56
C ALA A 80 13.17 22.34 -11.63
N SER A 81 13.45 21.09 -11.27
CA SER A 81 13.30 19.96 -12.20
C SER A 81 11.84 19.73 -12.62
N LEU A 82 10.90 19.84 -11.67
CA LEU A 82 9.47 19.76 -11.95
C LEU A 82 9.03 20.86 -12.94
N THR A 83 9.49 22.09 -12.74
CA THR A 83 9.18 23.22 -13.62
C THR A 83 9.68 22.94 -15.03
N ILE A 84 10.93 22.49 -15.19
CA ILE A 84 11.51 22.16 -16.50
C ILE A 84 10.68 21.08 -17.22
N LEU A 85 10.37 19.97 -16.54
CA LEU A 85 9.63 18.85 -17.13
C LEU A 85 8.20 19.25 -17.52
N ILE A 86 7.50 19.98 -16.65
CA ILE A 86 6.15 20.49 -16.94
C ILE A 86 6.20 21.50 -18.09
N SER A 87 7.19 22.39 -18.13
CA SER A 87 7.33 23.37 -19.22
C SER A 87 7.51 22.68 -20.57
N ILE A 88 8.30 21.60 -20.66
CA ILE A 88 8.45 20.82 -21.89
C ILE A 88 7.10 20.20 -22.30
N LEU A 89 6.40 19.57 -21.36
CA LEU A 89 5.09 18.97 -21.62
C LEU A 89 4.04 20.01 -22.09
N VAL A 90 3.96 21.15 -21.41
CA VAL A 90 3.03 22.24 -21.75
C VAL A 90 3.39 22.84 -23.11
N PHE A 91 4.68 23.07 -23.39
CA PHE A 91 5.15 23.55 -24.68
C PHE A 91 4.67 22.67 -25.83
N PHE A 92 4.84 21.35 -25.73
CA PHE A 92 4.39 20.45 -26.79
C PHE A 92 2.86 20.32 -26.85
N LYS A 93 2.16 20.38 -25.72
CA LYS A 93 0.69 20.22 -25.67
C LYS A 93 -0.06 21.45 -26.18
N ILE A 94 0.47 22.65 -25.94
CA ILE A 94 -0.08 23.90 -26.47
C ILE A 94 0.46 24.13 -27.89
N GLY A 95 1.77 23.90 -28.10
CA GLY A 95 2.44 24.13 -29.38
C GLY A 95 1.85 23.32 -30.52
N THR A 96 1.51 22.05 -30.29
CA THR A 96 0.80 21.21 -31.30
C THR A 96 -0.57 21.73 -31.67
N LYS A 97 -1.28 22.38 -30.73
CA LYS A 97 -2.61 22.98 -30.98
C LYS A 97 -2.50 24.33 -31.69
N ALA A 98 -1.51 25.13 -31.32
CA ALA A 98 -1.33 26.50 -31.80
C ALA A 98 -0.56 26.58 -33.12
N PHE A 99 0.37 25.63 -33.38
CA PHE A 99 1.26 25.63 -34.53
C PHE A 99 1.33 24.23 -35.15
N SER A 100 0.83 24.11 -36.39
CA SER A 100 0.82 22.84 -37.14
C SER A 100 2.22 22.27 -37.46
N THR A 101 3.27 23.07 -37.29
CA THR A 101 4.68 22.68 -37.49
C THR A 101 5.28 21.95 -36.29
N ILE A 102 4.66 22.04 -35.11
CA ILE A 102 5.11 21.35 -33.90
C ILE A 102 4.37 20.02 -33.80
N ILE A 103 5.13 18.93 -33.83
CA ILE A 103 4.61 17.57 -33.64
C ILE A 103 5.10 17.08 -32.28
N ALA A 104 4.19 16.80 -31.35
CA ALA A 104 4.53 16.22 -30.07
C ALA A 104 4.98 14.77 -30.26
N PRO A 105 6.04 14.33 -29.56
CA PRO A 105 6.37 12.91 -29.49
C PRO A 105 5.19 12.12 -28.95
N LEU A 106 4.93 10.95 -29.54
CA LEU A 106 3.87 10.08 -29.05
C LEU A 106 4.16 9.68 -27.60
N GLY A 107 3.15 9.80 -26.74
CA GLY A 107 3.28 9.43 -25.33
C GLY A 107 3.98 10.46 -24.44
N ILE A 108 4.19 11.70 -24.89
CA ILE A 108 4.84 12.76 -24.09
C ILE A 108 4.26 12.93 -22.69
N SER A 109 2.93 12.93 -22.55
CA SER A 109 2.32 12.99 -21.22
C SER A 109 2.70 11.80 -20.34
N PHE A 110 2.74 10.60 -20.90
CA PHE A 110 3.04 9.39 -20.14
C PHE A 110 4.47 9.42 -19.61
N TYR A 111 5.44 9.68 -20.49
CA TYR A 111 6.83 9.57 -20.10
C TYR A 111 7.32 10.78 -19.28
N THR A 112 6.82 11.99 -19.51
CA THR A 112 7.14 13.14 -18.66
C THR A 112 6.63 12.90 -17.24
N LEU A 113 5.39 12.39 -17.08
CA LEU A 113 4.82 12.09 -15.77
C LEU A 113 5.60 10.98 -15.04
N GLN A 114 6.14 10.00 -15.77
CA GLN A 114 7.00 8.99 -15.18
C GLN A 114 8.33 9.57 -14.68
N VAL A 115 8.98 10.43 -15.47
CA VAL A 115 10.21 11.11 -15.02
C VAL A 115 9.93 11.96 -13.79
N ILE A 116 8.79 12.68 -13.76
CA ILE A 116 8.35 13.44 -12.60
C ILE A 116 8.13 12.54 -11.39
N SER A 117 7.45 11.39 -11.56
CA SER A 117 7.23 10.42 -10.48
C SER A 117 8.55 9.92 -9.90
N TYR A 118 9.50 9.56 -10.76
CA TYR A 118 10.82 9.11 -10.34
C TYR A 118 11.57 10.17 -9.51
N VAL A 119 11.59 11.42 -10.00
CA VAL A 119 12.22 12.54 -9.29
C VAL A 119 11.50 12.83 -7.97
N PHE A 120 10.18 12.68 -7.92
CA PHE A 120 9.38 12.84 -6.71
C PHE A 120 9.67 11.76 -5.65
N ASP A 121 9.77 10.50 -6.05
CA ASP A 121 10.08 9.39 -5.15
C ASP A 121 11.46 9.58 -4.50
N ILE A 122 12.45 10.02 -5.29
CA ILE A 122 13.76 10.41 -4.76
C ILE A 122 13.61 11.60 -3.82
N TYR A 123 12.90 12.66 -4.21
CA TYR A 123 12.67 13.84 -3.35
C TYR A 123 12.03 13.48 -2.01
N LYS A 124 11.11 12.52 -1.98
CA LYS A 124 10.49 11.99 -0.76
C LYS A 124 11.39 11.06 0.05
N GLY A 125 12.53 10.65 -0.50
CA GLY A 125 13.44 9.71 0.14
C GLY A 125 12.89 8.28 0.16
N LEU A 126 11.91 7.97 -0.69
CA LEU A 126 11.38 6.62 -0.83
C LEU A 126 12.41 5.69 -1.48
N ILE A 127 13.25 6.25 -2.36
CA ILE A 127 14.18 5.52 -3.22
C ILE A 127 15.48 6.33 -3.36
N LYS A 128 16.62 5.66 -3.55
CA LYS A 128 17.91 6.31 -3.87
C LYS A 128 18.04 6.53 -5.38
N ALA A 129 18.83 7.52 -5.79
CA ALA A 129 19.13 7.70 -7.21
C ALA A 129 19.88 6.48 -7.77
N ASP A 130 19.40 5.95 -8.90
CA ASP A 130 20.13 4.91 -9.62
C ASP A 130 21.31 5.57 -10.34
N SER A 131 22.54 5.20 -9.97
CA SER A 131 23.78 5.74 -10.54
C SER A 131 24.10 5.19 -11.92
N ARG A 132 23.30 4.23 -12.42
CA ARG A 132 23.52 3.61 -13.72
C ARG A 132 22.80 4.41 -14.81
N LEU A 133 23.33 4.30 -16.04
CA LEU A 133 22.66 4.70 -17.29
C LEU A 133 21.27 4.04 -17.46
N SER A 134 20.87 3.13 -16.55
CA SER A 134 19.60 2.42 -16.47
C SER A 134 18.38 3.33 -16.55
N ILE A 135 18.47 4.58 -16.08
CA ILE A 135 17.41 5.59 -16.20
C ILE A 135 17.12 5.95 -17.67
N ILE A 136 18.16 6.05 -18.49
CA ILE A 136 18.05 6.25 -19.94
C ILE A 136 17.66 4.93 -20.62
N MET A 137 18.13 3.78 -20.10
CA MET A 137 17.89 2.44 -20.67
C MET A 137 16.52 1.84 -20.41
N ARG A 138 15.79 2.33 -19.39
CA ARG A 138 14.51 1.78 -18.93
C ARG A 138 13.32 2.68 -19.22
N PHE A 139 13.48 3.65 -20.12
CA PHE A 139 12.37 4.47 -20.56
C PHE A 139 11.35 3.59 -21.30
N PRO A 140 10.06 3.58 -20.94
CA PRO A 140 9.41 4.36 -19.90
C PRO A 140 9.65 3.74 -18.51
N TYR A 141 10.23 4.53 -17.59
CA TYR A 141 10.69 4.09 -16.27
C TYR A 141 9.57 3.40 -15.51
N ILE A 142 9.58 2.06 -15.52
CA ILE A 142 8.87 1.27 -14.52
C ILE A 142 9.87 1.09 -13.39
N TYR A 143 9.57 1.76 -12.28
CA TYR A 143 10.23 1.59 -11.00
C TYR A 143 10.58 0.11 -10.81
N ASN A 144 11.82 -0.15 -10.43
CA ASN A 144 12.51 -1.42 -10.57
C ASN A 144 12.04 -2.45 -9.51
N LYS A 145 10.73 -2.71 -9.47
CA LYS A 145 10.08 -3.83 -8.78
C LYS A 145 9.94 -5.03 -9.69
N TYR A 146 10.65 -5.13 -10.81
CA TYR A 146 10.50 -6.28 -11.73
C TYR A 146 10.95 -7.61 -11.11
N ASP A 147 12.01 -7.61 -10.30
CA ASP A 147 12.35 -8.76 -9.45
C ASP A 147 11.34 -8.94 -8.30
N GLU A 148 10.57 -7.91 -7.93
CA GLU A 148 9.44 -8.05 -6.99
C GLU A 148 8.16 -8.59 -7.64
N PHE A 149 7.90 -8.32 -8.91
CA PHE A 149 6.74 -8.85 -9.61
C PHE A 149 6.97 -10.27 -10.11
N ARG A 150 8.19 -10.59 -10.56
CA ARG A 150 8.58 -11.97 -10.91
C ARG A 150 8.62 -12.91 -9.72
N HIS A 151 8.84 -12.37 -8.52
CA HIS A 151 8.80 -13.09 -7.25
C HIS A 151 7.77 -12.44 -6.32
N PHE A 152 6.62 -12.06 -6.89
CA PHE A 152 5.54 -11.49 -6.10
C PHE A 152 5.02 -12.54 -5.15
N THR A 153 5.37 -12.37 -3.88
CA THR A 153 4.74 -13.04 -2.75
C THR A 153 4.13 -11.97 -1.88
N ILE A 154 2.98 -12.25 -1.28
CA ILE A 154 2.38 -11.40 -0.24
C ILE A 154 3.44 -11.03 0.81
N ASN A 155 4.31 -11.99 1.16
CA ASN A 155 5.44 -11.82 2.07
C ASN A 155 6.39 -10.69 1.62
N LYS A 156 6.68 -10.51 0.34
CA LYS A 156 7.60 -9.45 -0.11
C LYS A 156 7.10 -8.02 0.14
N TYR A 157 5.78 -7.81 0.17
CA TYR A 157 5.17 -6.49 0.41
C TYR A 157 4.89 -6.23 1.89
N TYR A 158 4.64 -7.29 2.66
CA TYR A 158 4.40 -7.25 4.11
C TYR A 158 5.65 -7.56 4.96
N GLY A 159 6.80 -7.80 4.32
CA GLY A 159 8.03 -8.28 4.96
C GLY A 159 8.11 -9.81 4.93
N ASP A 160 9.29 -10.37 4.66
CA ASP A 160 9.57 -11.77 4.99
C ASP A 160 9.30 -11.88 6.49
N GLU A 161 8.22 -12.61 6.81
CA GLU A 161 7.72 -12.77 8.15
C GLU A 161 7.37 -11.42 8.82
N ASN A 162 6.13 -10.98 8.62
CA ASN A 162 5.44 -10.37 9.75
C ASN A 162 5.29 -11.49 10.80
N GLN A 163 6.38 -11.84 11.51
CA GLN A 163 6.48 -12.93 12.49
C GLN A 163 5.37 -12.80 13.54
N SER A 164 4.83 -11.61 13.70
CA SER A 164 3.78 -11.33 14.66
C SER A 164 2.36 -11.28 14.05
N LEU A 165 2.17 -11.66 12.78
CA LEU A 165 0.88 -11.55 12.07
C LEU A 165 0.23 -10.15 12.17
N GLY A 166 1.05 -9.09 12.17
CA GLY A 166 0.59 -7.71 12.33
C GLY A 166 0.58 -7.19 13.77
N TYR A 167 0.92 -8.02 14.76
CA TYR A 167 1.16 -7.58 16.12
C TYR A 167 2.51 -6.84 16.25
N ALA A 168 2.55 -5.79 17.06
CA ALA A 168 3.76 -5.07 17.39
C ALA A 168 3.83 -4.92 18.91
N TYR A 169 4.92 -5.40 19.52
CA TYR A 169 5.12 -5.27 20.95
C TYR A 169 5.22 -3.80 21.36
N LYS A 170 4.40 -3.41 22.33
CA LYS A 170 4.34 -2.06 22.90
C LYS A 170 4.17 -2.17 24.41
N ASP A 171 5.13 -1.69 25.17
CA ASP A 171 5.10 -1.64 26.63
C ASP A 171 4.97 -0.20 27.17
N ASN A 172 4.96 0.79 26.27
CA ASN A 172 4.77 2.17 26.65
C ASN A 172 3.37 2.37 27.25
N ILE A 173 3.32 3.17 28.30
CA ILE A 173 2.08 3.50 29.01
C ILE A 173 1.69 4.93 28.64
N GLU A 174 0.48 5.10 28.11
CA GLU A 174 -0.20 6.39 28.07
C GLU A 174 -1.43 6.33 28.98
N VAL A 175 -1.55 7.34 29.83
CA VAL A 175 -2.54 7.37 30.90
C VAL A 175 -3.83 8.03 30.40
N TYR A 176 -4.95 7.33 30.53
CA TYR A 176 -6.28 7.86 30.26
C TYR A 176 -7.14 7.83 31.52
N GLU A 177 -7.23 8.97 32.21
CA GLU A 177 -7.96 9.08 33.50
C GLU A 177 -9.48 9.13 33.34
N ASN A 178 -9.96 9.74 32.26
CA ASN A 178 -11.38 10.07 32.06
C ASN A 178 -11.93 9.43 30.78
N VAL A 179 -11.96 8.10 30.75
CA VAL A 179 -12.56 7.36 29.63
C VAL A 179 -14.08 7.43 29.70
N VAL A 180 -14.70 7.77 28.57
CA VAL A 180 -16.16 7.89 28.46
C VAL A 180 -16.80 6.53 28.68
N ASP A 181 -17.76 6.46 29.62
CA ASP A 181 -18.57 5.26 29.80
C ASP A 181 -19.68 5.24 28.74
N VAL A 182 -19.52 4.34 27.77
CA VAL A 182 -20.43 4.21 26.63
C VAL A 182 -21.49 3.11 26.83
N LYS A 183 -21.54 2.48 28.01
CA LYS A 183 -22.44 1.35 28.28
C LYS A 183 -23.91 1.70 28.09
N THR A 184 -24.28 2.94 28.40
CA THR A 184 -25.67 3.45 28.29
C THR A 184 -26.03 4.01 26.92
N VAL A 185 -25.06 4.16 26.01
CA VAL A 185 -25.30 4.73 24.66
C VAL A 185 -26.04 3.71 23.81
N SER A 186 -27.25 4.07 23.40
CA SER A 186 -28.19 3.19 22.68
C SER A 186 -28.52 3.70 21.27
N GLU A 187 -28.23 4.97 21.00
CA GLU A 187 -28.46 5.61 19.72
C GLU A 187 -27.59 5.00 18.63
N VAL A 188 -28.05 5.11 17.39
CA VAL A 188 -27.40 4.54 16.21
C VAL A 188 -27.01 5.66 15.25
N SER A 189 -25.80 5.56 14.69
CA SER A 189 -25.29 6.48 13.68
C SER A 189 -24.79 5.69 12.48
N SER A 190 -24.96 6.26 11.28
CA SER A 190 -24.50 5.65 10.04
C SER A 190 -22.98 5.45 10.05
N ILE A 191 -22.54 4.34 9.49
CA ILE A 191 -21.12 4.10 9.15
C ILE A 191 -20.85 4.45 7.69
N ASP A 192 -19.58 4.58 7.33
CA ASP A 192 -19.19 4.81 5.93
C ASP A 192 -19.73 3.70 5.01
N HIS A 193 -20.29 4.10 3.87
CA HIS A 193 -20.98 3.19 2.93
C HIS A 193 -20.08 2.05 2.46
N LYS A 194 -18.79 2.32 2.23
CA LYS A 194 -17.84 1.29 1.82
C LYS A 194 -17.62 0.30 2.97
N SER A 195 -17.43 0.79 4.18
CA SER A 195 -17.24 -0.05 5.37
C SER A 195 -18.45 -0.97 5.63
N GLU A 196 -19.67 -0.43 5.54
CA GLU A 196 -20.89 -1.25 5.64
C GLU A 196 -20.97 -2.31 4.55
N GLN A 197 -20.74 -1.92 3.30
CA GLN A 197 -20.80 -2.84 2.16
C GLN A 197 -19.82 -4.01 2.32
N TYR A 198 -18.59 -3.75 2.78
CA TYR A 198 -17.59 -4.81 2.96
C TYR A 198 -17.89 -5.67 4.19
N LEU A 199 -18.38 -5.10 5.30
CA LEU A 199 -18.80 -5.88 6.45
C LEU A 199 -19.88 -6.90 6.05
N ARG A 200 -20.93 -6.46 5.34
CA ARG A 200 -21.99 -7.34 4.85
C ARG A 200 -21.46 -8.44 3.94
N LYS A 201 -20.59 -8.09 2.98
CA LYS A 201 -19.95 -9.07 2.09
C LYS A 201 -19.11 -10.11 2.82
N ILE A 202 -18.41 -9.71 3.88
CA ILE A 202 -17.62 -10.64 4.71
C ILE A 202 -18.56 -11.63 5.40
N ILE A 203 -19.63 -11.13 6.03
CA ILE A 203 -20.62 -11.98 6.72
C ILE A 203 -21.28 -12.95 5.72
N GLU A 204 -21.75 -12.45 4.58
CA GLU A 204 -22.38 -13.26 3.53
C GLU A 204 -21.44 -14.32 2.98
N TYR A 205 -20.16 -13.98 2.76
CA TYR A 205 -19.16 -14.93 2.31
C TYR A 205 -18.91 -16.02 3.34
N CYS A 206 -18.78 -15.65 4.62
CA CYS A 206 -18.63 -16.62 5.71
C CYS A 206 -19.82 -17.58 5.78
N GLN A 207 -21.05 -17.06 5.75
CA GLN A 207 -22.26 -17.87 5.77
C GLN A 207 -22.38 -18.78 4.55
N TYR A 208 -22.09 -18.29 3.35
CA TYR A 208 -22.11 -19.08 2.12
C TYR A 208 -21.14 -20.26 2.17
N ASN A 209 -19.99 -20.09 2.82
CA ASN A 209 -18.97 -21.13 2.96
C ASN A 209 -19.09 -21.94 4.27
N ASN A 210 -20.18 -21.79 5.04
CA ASN A 210 -20.38 -22.43 6.35
C ASN A 210 -19.23 -22.15 7.35
N ILE A 211 -18.71 -20.92 7.35
CA ILE A 211 -17.70 -20.44 8.28
C ILE A 211 -18.39 -19.69 9.42
N GLY A 212 -18.22 -20.17 10.65
CA GLY A 212 -18.69 -19.46 11.85
C GLY A 212 -17.99 -18.11 12.01
N ILE A 213 -18.74 -17.07 12.34
CA ILE A 213 -18.21 -15.71 12.51
C ILE A 213 -18.70 -15.11 13.83
N VAL A 214 -17.76 -14.52 14.58
CA VAL A 214 -18.02 -13.67 15.74
C VAL A 214 -17.37 -12.33 15.46
N LEU A 215 -18.14 -11.26 15.54
CA LEU A 215 -17.63 -9.90 15.45
C LEU A 215 -17.23 -9.43 16.85
N THR A 216 -16.16 -8.65 16.95
CA THR A 216 -15.75 -8.02 18.21
C THR A 216 -15.00 -6.73 17.92
N ASN A 217 -15.07 -5.76 18.82
CA ASN A 217 -14.19 -4.59 18.83
C ASN A 217 -13.19 -4.72 19.99
N ALA A 218 -11.96 -4.24 19.80
CA ALA A 218 -11.02 -4.15 20.90
C ALA A 218 -11.39 -2.93 21.77
N PRO A 219 -11.43 -3.06 23.11
CA PRO A 219 -11.64 -1.93 24.00
C PRO A 219 -10.61 -0.83 23.75
N TRP A 220 -11.08 0.41 23.81
CA TRP A 220 -10.29 1.56 23.43
C TRP A 220 -10.55 2.76 24.36
N PRO A 221 -9.55 3.32 25.07
CA PRO A 221 -9.70 4.47 25.97
C PRO A 221 -10.17 5.77 25.29
N CYS A 222 -9.86 6.01 24.01
CA CYS A 222 -10.28 7.25 23.34
C CYS A 222 -11.67 7.14 22.69
N ILE A 223 -12.46 6.14 23.07
CA ILE A 223 -13.83 5.99 22.56
C ILE A 223 -14.68 7.21 22.89
N THR A 224 -15.56 7.57 21.95
CA THR A 224 -16.56 8.62 22.09
C THR A 224 -17.96 8.05 21.93
N GLU A 225 -18.98 8.75 22.43
CA GLU A 225 -20.38 8.36 22.19
C GLU A 225 -20.69 8.24 20.69
N GLU A 226 -20.15 9.15 19.86
CA GLU A 226 -20.33 9.08 18.39
C GLU A 226 -19.70 7.81 17.78
N THR A 227 -18.57 7.36 18.30
CA THR A 227 -17.95 6.10 17.87
C THR A 227 -18.82 4.92 18.34
N GLN A 228 -19.36 4.98 19.56
CA GLN A 228 -20.28 3.96 20.05
C GLN A 228 -21.55 3.86 19.22
N LYS A 229 -22.14 4.99 18.80
CA LYS A 229 -23.33 5.00 17.91
C LYS A 229 -23.07 4.26 16.59
N ARG A 230 -21.83 4.30 16.08
CA ARG A 230 -21.40 3.52 14.91
C ARG A 230 -21.23 2.04 15.22
N PHE A 231 -20.71 1.66 16.39
CA PHE A 231 -20.69 0.25 16.83
C PHE A 231 -22.11 -0.30 17.04
N ASN A 232 -23.05 0.52 17.50
CA ASN A 232 -24.46 0.12 17.56
C ASN A 232 -25.02 -0.17 16.16
N LYS A 233 -24.56 0.52 15.10
CA LYS A 233 -24.89 0.15 13.71
C LYS A 233 -24.29 -1.20 13.30
N VAL A 234 -23.07 -1.51 13.75
CA VAL A 234 -22.47 -2.85 13.55
C VAL A 234 -23.29 -3.92 14.27
N ALA A 235 -23.79 -3.63 15.47
CA ALA A 235 -24.69 -4.52 16.21
C ALA A 235 -26.00 -4.77 15.46
N GLU A 236 -26.65 -3.73 14.91
CA GLU A 236 -27.84 -3.90 14.06
C GLU A 236 -27.56 -4.82 12.87
N ILE A 237 -26.43 -4.62 12.17
CA ILE A 237 -26.02 -5.48 11.05
C ILE A 237 -25.80 -6.92 11.54
N ALA A 238 -25.13 -7.12 12.67
CA ALA A 238 -24.93 -8.45 13.23
C ALA A 238 -26.27 -9.16 13.53
N ASP A 239 -27.23 -8.44 14.11
CA ASP A 239 -28.58 -8.94 14.38
C ASP A 239 -29.36 -9.28 13.10
N GLU A 240 -29.25 -8.45 12.05
CA GLU A 240 -29.85 -8.70 10.73
C GLU A 240 -29.41 -10.06 10.16
N TYR A 241 -28.12 -10.39 10.27
CA TYR A 241 -27.56 -11.66 9.80
C TYR A 241 -27.58 -12.78 10.86
N LYS A 242 -28.11 -12.51 12.06
CA LYS A 242 -28.15 -13.45 13.20
C LYS A 242 -26.77 -13.97 13.60
N ILE A 243 -25.78 -13.10 13.59
CA ILE A 243 -24.42 -13.39 14.05
C ILE A 243 -24.13 -12.63 15.35
N LEU A 244 -23.17 -13.13 16.13
CA LEU A 244 -22.80 -12.51 17.39
C LEU A 244 -21.88 -11.30 17.18
N PHE A 245 -22.17 -10.19 17.85
CA PHE A 245 -21.24 -9.08 18.03
C PHE A 245 -20.94 -8.86 19.51
N LEU A 246 -19.68 -9.05 19.88
CA LEU A 246 -19.13 -8.78 21.21
C LEU A 246 -18.64 -7.34 21.25
N ASP A 247 -19.50 -6.42 21.67
CA ASP A 247 -19.10 -5.03 21.88
C ASP A 247 -18.34 -4.91 23.21
N ARG A 248 -17.02 -4.94 23.19
CA ARG A 248 -16.15 -4.92 24.37
C ARG A 248 -15.79 -3.51 24.84
N CYS A 249 -16.03 -2.51 24.01
CA CYS A 249 -15.94 -1.12 24.44
C CYS A 249 -16.94 -0.78 25.55
N LYS A 250 -18.15 -1.38 25.53
CA LYS A 250 -19.17 -1.24 26.60
C LYS A 250 -18.83 -1.95 27.91
N TYR A 251 -17.89 -2.90 27.88
CA TYR A 251 -17.63 -3.81 28.99
C TYR A 251 -16.14 -3.94 29.32
N SER A 252 -15.34 -2.90 29.06
CA SER A 252 -13.89 -2.91 29.31
C SER A 252 -13.51 -3.23 30.76
N LYS A 253 -14.33 -2.79 31.72
CA LYS A 253 -14.13 -3.07 33.15
C LYS A 253 -14.32 -4.56 33.48
N GLU A 254 -15.20 -5.27 32.77
CA GLU A 254 -15.43 -6.70 32.97
C GLU A 254 -14.25 -7.55 32.46
N ILE A 255 -13.43 -6.99 31.57
CA ILE A 255 -12.18 -7.58 31.08
C ILE A 255 -11.02 -7.33 32.08
N GLY A 256 -11.20 -6.42 33.06
CA GLY A 256 -10.15 -6.04 34.01
C GLY A 256 -9.13 -5.05 33.43
N LEU A 257 -9.51 -4.29 32.41
CA LEU A 257 -8.66 -3.24 31.84
C LEU A 257 -8.59 -2.01 32.75
N ASP A 258 -7.38 -1.55 32.99
CA ASP A 258 -7.05 -0.30 33.67
C ASP A 258 -6.28 0.60 32.71
N TYR A 259 -6.97 1.60 32.16
CA TYR A 259 -6.39 2.50 31.17
C TYR A 259 -5.31 3.46 31.71
N LEU A 260 -5.01 3.41 33.02
CA LEU A 260 -3.82 4.03 33.60
C LEU A 260 -2.54 3.23 33.31
N THR A 261 -2.67 1.93 33.00
CA THR A 261 -1.53 1.01 32.82
C THR A 261 -1.59 0.17 31.55
N ASP A 262 -2.76 0.01 30.93
CA ASP A 262 -3.02 -0.94 29.84
C ASP A 262 -3.11 -0.31 28.43
N SER A 263 -2.83 0.98 28.29
CA SER A 263 -2.95 1.71 27.01
C SER A 263 -1.59 2.16 26.47
N SER A 264 -1.44 2.11 25.15
CA SER A 264 -0.29 2.64 24.42
C SER A 264 -0.59 4.00 23.80
N GLY A 265 0.49 4.78 23.68
CA GLY A 265 0.54 6.17 23.18
C GLY A 265 0.02 6.47 21.78
N ASP A 266 -0.46 5.48 21.03
CA ASP A 266 -0.73 5.56 19.60
C ASP A 266 -2.23 5.68 19.32
N ASN A 267 -2.80 6.81 19.73
CA ASN A 267 -4.23 7.06 19.69
C ASN A 267 -5.01 6.03 20.52
N GLY A 268 -4.46 5.60 21.66
CA GLY A 268 -5.16 4.81 22.67
C GLY A 268 -5.25 3.31 22.43
N HIS A 269 -4.52 2.69 21.50
CA HIS A 269 -4.52 1.22 21.42
C HIS A 269 -4.11 0.60 22.78
N LEU A 270 -4.43 -0.67 22.98
CA LEU A 270 -3.95 -1.39 24.17
C LEU A 270 -2.44 -1.64 24.03
N ASN A 271 -1.70 -1.46 25.13
CA ASN A 271 -0.31 -1.93 25.21
C ASN A 271 -0.28 -3.45 25.45
N TYR A 272 0.90 -4.04 25.63
CA TYR A 272 1.07 -5.48 25.85
C TYR A 272 0.23 -6.01 27.02
N SER A 273 0.19 -5.29 28.15
CA SER A 273 -0.62 -5.69 29.32
C SER A 273 -2.11 -5.71 28.98
N GLY A 274 -2.63 -4.62 28.39
CA GLY A 274 -4.04 -4.53 28.00
C GLY A 274 -4.43 -5.54 26.93
N ALA A 275 -3.59 -5.70 25.91
CA ALA A 275 -3.81 -6.66 24.82
C ALA A 275 -3.80 -8.10 25.34
N THR A 276 -2.95 -8.43 26.32
CA THR A 276 -2.91 -9.75 26.98
C THR A 276 -4.22 -10.00 27.71
N LYS A 277 -4.69 -9.07 28.56
CA LYS A 277 -5.96 -9.19 29.27
C LYS A 277 -7.14 -9.39 28.31
N TYR A 278 -7.19 -8.58 27.25
CA TYR A 278 -8.24 -8.69 26.25
C TYR A 278 -8.18 -10.02 25.48
N THR A 279 -6.99 -10.45 25.08
CA THR A 279 -6.82 -11.72 24.36
C THR A 279 -7.19 -12.92 25.23
N MET A 280 -6.80 -12.94 26.50
CA MET A 280 -7.21 -13.98 27.45
C MET A 280 -8.74 -14.04 27.61
N TRP A 281 -9.39 -12.87 27.68
CA TRP A 281 -10.85 -12.81 27.74
C TRP A 281 -11.50 -13.38 26.46
N VAL A 282 -10.95 -13.06 25.28
CA VAL A 282 -11.44 -13.61 24.00
C VAL A 282 -11.22 -15.12 23.94
N GLU A 283 -10.07 -15.61 24.38
CA GLU A 283 -9.75 -17.04 24.44
C GLU A 283 -10.75 -17.80 25.33
N GLU A 284 -11.00 -17.29 26.55
CA GLU A 284 -11.97 -17.87 27.49
C GLU A 284 -13.37 -17.90 26.86
N TYR A 285 -13.83 -16.77 26.31
CA TYR A 285 -15.14 -16.70 25.67
C TYR A 285 -15.27 -17.70 24.51
N LEU A 286 -14.28 -17.77 23.63
CA LEU A 286 -14.35 -18.67 22.48
C LEU A 286 -14.28 -20.14 22.91
N SER A 287 -13.45 -20.47 23.89
CA SER A 287 -13.31 -21.84 24.40
C SER A 287 -14.56 -22.33 25.12
N ASP A 288 -15.25 -21.43 25.83
CA ASP A 288 -16.49 -21.77 26.55
C ASP A 288 -17.71 -21.93 25.62
N ASN A 289 -17.70 -21.25 24.46
CA ASN A 289 -18.87 -21.17 23.58
C ASN A 289 -18.71 -21.95 22.26
N TYR A 290 -17.49 -22.35 21.89
CA TYR A 290 -17.21 -23.01 20.62
C TYR A 290 -16.22 -24.16 20.78
N GLU A 291 -16.38 -25.20 19.94
CA GLU A 291 -15.39 -26.27 19.82
C GLU A 291 -14.28 -25.83 18.86
N LEU A 292 -13.12 -25.50 19.42
CA LEU A 292 -11.94 -25.09 18.66
C LEU A 292 -11.01 -26.31 18.46
N PRO A 293 -10.78 -26.78 17.22
CA PRO A 293 -9.88 -27.89 16.97
C PRO A 293 -8.43 -27.51 17.28
N ASP A 294 -7.71 -28.41 17.94
CA ASP A 294 -6.26 -28.28 18.10
C ASP A 294 -5.57 -28.58 16.76
N ARG A 295 -4.86 -27.58 16.23
CA ARG A 295 -4.17 -27.63 14.93
C ARG A 295 -2.65 -27.72 15.06
N ARG A 296 -2.12 -27.93 16.28
CA ARG A 296 -0.67 -28.07 16.48
C ARG A 296 -0.14 -29.29 15.74
N ASN A 297 1.03 -29.19 15.15
CA ASN A 297 1.65 -30.24 14.31
C ASN A 297 0.84 -30.61 13.04
N GLU A 298 -0.18 -29.84 12.64
CA GLU A 298 -0.89 -30.06 11.38
C GLU A 298 -0.17 -29.37 10.22
N SER A 299 -0.04 -30.06 9.08
CA SER A 299 0.62 -29.47 7.92
C SER A 299 -0.18 -28.28 7.37
N GLY A 300 0.50 -27.16 7.13
CA GLY A 300 -0.09 -25.88 6.75
C GLY A 300 -0.27 -24.90 7.93
N TYR A 301 -0.07 -25.33 9.18
CA TYR A 301 -0.17 -24.51 10.38
C TYR A 301 1.20 -24.20 11.02
N GLU A 302 2.31 -24.54 10.36
CA GLU A 302 3.67 -24.41 10.90
C GLU A 302 4.02 -22.96 11.28
N ALA A 303 3.52 -21.99 10.52
CA ALA A 303 3.68 -20.57 10.82
C ALA A 303 3.00 -20.18 12.14
N TYR A 304 1.75 -20.58 12.36
CA TYR A 304 1.05 -20.31 13.63
C TYR A 304 1.77 -20.95 14.82
N GLU A 305 2.33 -22.15 14.63
CA GLU A 305 3.08 -22.83 15.67
C GLU A 305 4.39 -22.12 16.01
N LEU A 306 5.17 -21.70 15.01
CA LEU A 306 6.39 -20.91 15.21
C LEU A 306 6.10 -19.65 16.02
N ILE A 307 5.09 -18.88 15.60
CA ILE A 307 4.74 -17.60 16.21
C ILE A 307 4.25 -17.76 17.64
N SER A 308 3.43 -18.79 17.91
CA SER A 308 2.97 -19.09 19.27
C SER A 308 4.11 -19.35 20.27
N ARG A 309 5.27 -19.80 19.80
CA ARG A 309 6.46 -20.02 20.64
C ARG A 309 7.23 -18.72 20.88
N GLU A 310 7.18 -17.79 19.92
CA GLU A 310 7.82 -16.47 20.03
C GLU A 310 7.04 -15.53 20.96
N CYS A 311 5.71 -15.65 21.00
CA CYS A 311 4.85 -14.88 21.93
C CYS A 311 4.90 -15.35 23.40
N LYS A 312 5.69 -16.38 23.74
CA LYS A 312 5.79 -16.95 25.11
C LYS A 312 6.80 -16.25 26.03
N TYR A 313 7.37 -15.12 25.60
CA TYR A 313 8.35 -14.33 26.36
C TYR A 313 7.93 -12.87 26.43
#